data_AF-A0A2M7IKS3-F1
#
_entry.id   AF-A0A2M7IKS3-F1
#
_cell.length_a   1.000
_cell.length_b   1.000
_cell.length_c   1.000
_cell.angle_alpha   90.00
_cell.angle_beta   90.00
_cell.angle_gamma   90.00
#
_symmetry.space_group_name_H-M   'P 1'
#
loop_
_entity.id
_entity.type
_entity.pdbx_description
1 polymer ?
#
loop_
_entity_poly.entity_id
_entity_poly.type
_entity_poly.pdbx_seq_one_letter_code
_entity_poly.pdbx_strand_id
1 'polypeptide(L)'
;MGPAGWGDLVLTSTNPLSRNFQFGKNLLLDADKMRKDIIERKVTVEGFDNVFAFHQLGEIHQLDLPMIDEIYNVIYKKISPRKTVKNLIQLVENK
;
A
#
# COMPACT_ATOMS: atom_id res chain seq x y z
N MET A 1 -19.99 7.74 9.50
CA MET A 1 -19.11 6.70 8.92
C MET A 1 -19.15 5.50 9.86
N GLY A 2 -19.57 4.32 9.37
CA GLY A 2 -19.78 3.13 10.22
C GLY A 2 -18.48 2.41 10.62
N PRO A 3 -18.56 1.40 11.50
CA PRO A 3 -17.40 0.64 11.99
C PRO A 3 -16.58 -0.03 10.88
N ALA A 4 -17.21 -0.39 9.76
CA ALA A 4 -16.56 -0.98 8.59
C ALA A 4 -15.63 -0.03 7.82
N GLY A 5 -15.67 1.29 8.09
CA GLY A 5 -14.77 2.27 7.46
C GLY A 5 -13.62 2.64 8.38
N TRP A 6 -13.90 3.50 9.37
CA TRP A 6 -12.84 4.06 10.22
C TRP A 6 -12.30 3.04 11.24
N GLY A 7 -13.20 2.23 11.81
CA GLY A 7 -12.82 1.19 12.78
C GLY A 7 -11.95 0.12 12.13
N ASP A 8 -12.37 -0.37 10.95
CA ASP A 8 -11.60 -1.36 10.20
C ASP A 8 -10.25 -0.80 9.73
N LEU A 9 -10.20 0.45 9.28
CA LEU A 9 -8.94 1.10 8.90
C LEU A 9 -7.96 1.17 10.07
N VAL A 10 -8.40 1.66 11.23
CA VAL A 10 -7.54 1.75 12.42
C VAL A 10 -7.12 0.35 12.87
N LEU A 11 -8.05 -0.60 12.97
CA LEU A 11 -7.76 -1.97 13.39
C LEU A 11 -6.74 -2.63 12.46
N THR A 12 -6.98 -2.61 11.16
CA THR A 12 -6.15 -3.29 10.15
C THR A 12 -4.79 -2.60 9.97
N SER A 13 -4.70 -1.30 10.23
CA SER A 13 -3.46 -0.52 10.13
C SER A 13 -2.63 -0.48 11.41
N THR A 14 -3.18 -0.90 12.56
CA THR A 14 -2.46 -0.88 13.85
C THR A 14 -2.27 -2.27 14.47
N ASN A 15 -2.99 -3.29 13.98
CA ASN A 15 -2.89 -4.65 14.50
C ASN A 15 -1.71 -5.42 13.86
N PRO A 16 -0.72 -5.90 14.63
CA PRO A 16 0.39 -6.70 14.12
C PRO A 16 -0.02 -8.03 13.47
N LEU A 17 -1.21 -8.54 13.77
CA LEU A 17 -1.75 -9.76 13.16
C LEU A 17 -2.36 -9.54 11.77
N SER A 18 -2.60 -8.28 11.39
CA SER A 18 -3.09 -7.93 10.05
C SER A 18 -2.07 -8.33 8.98
N ARG A 19 -2.51 -9.07 7.96
CA ARG A 19 -1.66 -9.45 6.81
C ARG A 19 -1.22 -8.22 6.01
N ASN A 20 -2.09 -7.21 5.90
CA ASN A 20 -1.75 -5.93 5.25
C ASN A 20 -0.68 -5.18 6.06
N PHE A 21 -0.80 -5.16 7.39
CA PHE A 21 0.19 -4.52 8.26
C PHE A 21 1.56 -5.22 8.18
N GLN A 22 1.58 -6.54 8.30
CA GLN A 22 2.81 -7.33 8.19
C GLN A 22 3.47 -7.16 6.83
N PHE A 23 2.68 -7.16 5.76
CA PHE A 23 3.17 -6.90 4.41
C PHE A 23 3.85 -5.53 4.28
N GLY A 24 3.18 -4.46 4.72
CA GLY A 24 3.74 -3.12 4.72
C GLY A 24 5.04 -3.03 5.52
N LYS A 25 5.09 -3.63 6.71
CA LYS A 25 6.31 -3.69 7.52
C LYS A 25 7.45 -4.43 6.81
N ASN A 26 7.16 -5.57 6.18
CA ASN A 26 8.17 -6.36 5.50
C ASN A 26 8.64 -5.70 4.19
N LEU A 27 7.79 -4.92 3.51
CA LEU A 27 8.20 -4.08 2.37
C LEU A 27 9.30 -3.08 2.75
N LEU A 28 9.27 -2.54 3.97
CA LEU A 28 10.31 -1.63 4.47
C LEU A 28 11.66 -2.33 4.70
N LEU A 29 11.64 -3.64 4.95
CA LEU A 29 12.82 -4.45 5.23
C LEU A 29 13.42 -5.03 3.95
N ASP A 30 12.58 -5.67 3.12
CA ASP A 30 12.98 -6.32 1.88
C ASP A 30 11.78 -6.42 0.91
N ALA A 31 11.65 -5.41 0.05
CA ALA A 31 10.56 -5.32 -0.91
C ALA A 31 10.63 -6.40 -2.01
N ASP A 32 11.85 -6.80 -2.43
CA ASP A 32 12.01 -7.80 -3.48
C ASP A 32 11.61 -9.20 -2.98
N LYS A 33 12.00 -9.56 -1.75
CA LYS A 33 11.54 -10.81 -1.11
C LYS A 33 10.03 -10.83 -0.97
N MET A 34 9.42 -9.77 -0.47
CA MET A 34 7.96 -9.73 -0.30
C MET A 34 7.22 -9.84 -1.63
N ARG A 35 7.71 -9.18 -2.68
CA ARG A 35 7.14 -9.32 -4.03
C ARG A 35 7.20 -10.77 -4.51
N LYS A 36 8.33 -11.45 -4.30
CA LYS A 36 8.49 -12.87 -4.64
C LYS A 36 7.51 -13.77 -3.88
N ASP A 37 7.42 -13.60 -2.56
CA ASP A 37 6.55 -14.43 -1.71
C ASP A 37 5.06 -14.30 -2.08
N ILE A 38 4.62 -13.11 -2.50
CA ILE A 38 3.26 -12.90 -2.99
C ILE A 38 3.03 -13.54 -4.37
N ILE A 39 3.97 -13.36 -5.32
CA ILE A 39 3.86 -13.97 -6.67
C ILE A 39 3.84 -15.50 -6.56
N GLU A 40 4.65 -16.08 -5.68
CA GLU A 40 4.66 -17.51 -5.39
C GLU A 40 3.47 -17.98 -4.53
N ARG A 41 2.55 -17.07 -4.18
CA ARG A 41 1.37 -17.31 -3.35
C ARG A 41 1.66 -17.96 -2.00
N LYS A 42 2.85 -17.73 -1.45
CA LYS A 42 3.22 -18.15 -0.09
C LYS A 42 2.50 -17.35 0.98
N VAL A 43 2.12 -16.12 0.63
CA VAL A 43 1.34 -15.22 1.48
C VAL A 43 0.25 -14.58 0.63
N THR A 44 -0.96 -14.47 1.18
CA THR A 44 -2.07 -13.75 0.55
C THR A 44 -2.29 -12.43 1.27
N VAL A 45 -2.28 -11.33 0.53
CA VAL A 45 -2.43 -9.97 1.06
C VAL A 45 -3.39 -9.22 0.14
N GLU A 46 -4.61 -8.97 0.61
CA GLU A 46 -5.65 -8.29 -0.19
C GLU A 46 -5.19 -6.90 -0.66
N GLY A 47 -4.45 -6.17 0.19
CA GLY A 47 -3.91 -4.86 -0.15
C GLY A 47 -2.98 -4.87 -1.37
N PHE A 48 -2.30 -5.98 -1.67
CA PHE A 48 -1.45 -6.09 -2.87
C PHE A 48 -2.28 -6.08 -4.16
N ASP A 49 -3.35 -6.87 -4.18
CA ASP A 49 -4.27 -6.97 -5.32
C ASP A 49 -5.11 -5.69 -5.44
N ASN A 50 -5.61 -5.19 -4.31
CA ASN A 50 -6.42 -3.97 -4.26
C ASN A 50 -5.65 -2.75 -4.78
N VAL A 51 -4.38 -2.58 -4.44
CA VAL A 51 -3.57 -1.45 -4.95
C VAL A 51 -3.46 -1.49 -6.47
N PHE A 52 -3.30 -2.67 -7.07
CA PHE A 52 -3.26 -2.81 -8.53
C PHE A 52 -4.60 -2.44 -9.17
N ALA A 53 -5.71 -2.92 -8.60
CA ALA A 53 -7.04 -2.59 -9.09
C ALA A 53 -7.37 -1.10 -8.92
N PHE A 54 -7.09 -0.51 -7.76
CA PHE A 54 -7.36 0.90 -7.50
C PHE A 54 -6.50 1.83 -8.34
N HIS A 55 -5.24 1.50 -8.60
CA HIS A 55 -4.39 2.30 -9.50
C HIS A 55 -4.99 2.33 -10.91
N GLN A 56 -5.39 1.17 -11.46
CA GLN A 56 -6.07 1.12 -12.76
C GLN A 56 -7.40 1.89 -12.79
N LEU A 57 -8.21 1.76 -11.74
CA LEU A 57 -9.45 2.52 -11.63
C LEU A 57 -9.19 4.02 -11.56
N GLY A 58 -8.13 4.43 -10.85
CA GLY A 58 -7.68 5.83 -10.80
C GLY A 58 -7.35 6.38 -12.17
N GLU A 59 -6.58 5.64 -12.98
CA GLU A 59 -6.23 6.02 -14.36
C GLU A 59 -7.49 6.13 -15.25
N ILE A 60 -8.39 5.14 -15.20
CA ILE A 60 -9.63 5.11 -16.01
C ILE A 60 -10.53 6.31 -15.68
N HIS A 61 -10.65 6.63 -14.39
CA HIS A 61 -11.53 7.68 -13.91
C HIS A 61 -10.84 9.04 -13.72
N GLN A 62 -9.56 9.15 -14.07
CA GLN A 62 -8.75 10.37 -13.93
C GLN A 62 -8.77 10.93 -12.49
N LEU A 63 -8.62 10.04 -11.50
CA LEU A 63 -8.61 10.39 -10.09
C LEU A 63 -7.18 10.63 -9.59
N ASP A 64 -7.00 11.68 -8.78
CA ASP A 64 -5.75 11.90 -8.04
C ASP A 64 -5.72 11.02 -6.78
N LEU A 65 -4.97 9.91 -6.82
CA LEU A 65 -4.89 8.90 -5.76
C LEU A 65 -3.45 8.74 -5.24
N PRO A 66 -2.84 9.78 -4.65
CA PRO A 66 -1.41 9.81 -4.39
C PRO A 66 -0.93 8.69 -3.46
N MET A 67 -1.75 8.29 -2.48
CA MET A 67 -1.42 7.15 -1.61
C MET A 67 -1.40 5.83 -2.38
N ILE A 68 -2.36 5.60 -3.27
CA ILE A 68 -2.41 4.38 -4.09
C ILE A 68 -1.24 4.35 -5.06
N ASP A 69 -0.94 5.47 -5.72
CA ASP A 69 0.13 5.56 -6.71
C ASP A 69 1.51 5.33 -6.10
N GLU A 70 1.76 5.90 -4.92
CA GLU A 70 3.00 5.70 -4.19
C GLU A 70 3.16 4.24 -3.72
N ILE A 71 2.11 3.61 -3.20
CA ILE A 71 2.15 2.19 -2.82
C ILE A 71 2.35 1.32 -4.07
N TYR A 72 1.67 1.63 -5.18
CA TYR A 72 1.85 0.94 -6.46
C TYR A 72 3.31 1.04 -6.94
N ASN A 73 3.93 2.22 -6.83
CA ASN A 73 5.31 2.44 -7.24
C ASN A 73 6.30 1.62 -6.41
N VAL A 74 6.07 1.46 -5.10
CA VAL A 74 6.87 0.55 -4.25
C VAL A 74 6.68 -0.89 -4.71
N ILE A 75 5.41 -1.33 -4.79
CA ILE A 75 5.08 -2.74 -5.03
C ILE A 75 5.45 -3.20 -6.43
N TYR A 76 5.30 -2.35 -7.47
CA TYR A 76 5.45 -2.74 -8.87
C TYR A 76 6.64 -2.07 -9.56
N LYS A 77 6.93 -0.79 -9.27
CA LYS A 77 8.03 -0.03 -9.92
C LYS A 77 9.37 -0.04 -9.15
N LYS A 78 9.46 -0.77 -8.03
CA LYS A 78 10.68 -0.90 -7.20
C LYS A 78 11.20 0.44 -6.67
N ILE A 79 10.29 1.39 -6.43
CA ILE A 79 10.65 2.62 -5.73
C ILE A 79 10.91 2.31 -4.26
N SER A 80 11.96 2.93 -3.69
CA SER A 80 12.30 2.75 -2.28
C SER A 80 11.13 3.22 -1.40
N PRO A 81 10.69 2.40 -0.42
CA PRO A 81 9.64 2.81 0.52
C PRO A 81 9.96 4.11 1.27
N ARG A 82 11.25 4.37 1.57
CA ARG A 82 11.69 5.62 2.21
C ARG A 82 11.43 6.84 1.33
N LYS A 83 11.63 6.71 0.01
CA LYS A 83 11.34 7.78 -0.95
C LYS A 83 9.84 8.05 -1.02
N THR A 84 9.03 6.99 -1.07
CA THR A 84 7.57 7.08 -1.04
C THR A 84 7.05 7.81 0.20
N VAL A 85 7.54 7.48 1.39
CA VAL A 85 7.15 8.19 2.63
C VAL A 85 7.46 9.68 2.52
N LYS A 86 8.65 10.03 2.00
CA LYS A 86 9.03 11.43 1.78
C LYS A 86 8.08 12.14 0.82
N ASN A 87 7.77 11.52 -0.32
CA ASN A 87 6.85 12.08 -1.31
C ASN A 87 5.46 12.34 -0.70
N LEU A 88 4.91 11.38 0.06
CA LEU A 88 3.60 11.50 0.68
C LEU A 88 3.54 12.62 1.73
N ILE A 89 4.57 12.77 2.56
CA ILE A 89 4.63 13.85 3.57
C ILE A 89 4.68 15.21 2.88
N GLN A 90 5.45 15.35 1.80
CA GLN A 90 5.56 16.60 1.04
C GLN A 90 4.22 17.04 0.42
N LEU A 91 3.27 16.14 0.19
CA LEU A 91 1.93 16.51 -0.29
C LEU A 91 1.11 17.31 0.75
N VAL A 92 1.41 17.13 2.04
CA VAL A 92 0.75 17.86 3.13
C VAL A 92 1.47 19.19 3.37
N GLU A 93 2.80 19.21 3.24
CA GLU A 93 3.61 20.42 3.45
C GLU A 93 3.45 21.49 2.35
N ASN A 94 3.10 21.06 1.13
CA ASN A 94 2.90 21.96 -0.01
C ASN A 94 1.44 22.44 -0.17
N LYS A 95 0.58 22.19 0.82
CA LYS A 95 -0.80 22.69 0.91
C LYS A 95 -0.89 23.77 1.97
#